data_AF-A0A7X5IDZ2-F1
#
_entry.id   AF-A0A7X5IDZ2-F1
#
_cell.length_a   1.000
_cell.length_b   1.000
_cell.length_c   1.000
_cell.angle_alpha   90.00
_cell.angle_beta   90.00
_cell.angle_gamma   90.00
#
_symmetry.space_group_name_H-M   'P 1'
#
loop_
_entity.id
_entity.type
_entity.pdbx_description
1 polymer ?
#
loop_
_entity_poly.entity_id
_entity_poly.type
_entity_poly.pdbx_seq_one_letter_code
_entity_poly.pdbx_strand_id
1 'polypeptide(L)'
;MSDKAYFIITLLFGWCGAHKFIQKKYGMGLLYLVTFGLFGLGWAVDCFRALLPVLRNKKGAPAAGAQHDNIVDQLCLSLDPEFVAFVLPMIKAGLSWNRVEQAFRSSFPDSACEDLALRIQYVESYYSNSTEIASLKECGASKYRIISMPDQELCDICKRFKGRTFPVSSARIGYNCPPFHLGCRCTTVIEE
;
A
#
# COMPACT_ATOMS: atom_id res chain seq x y z
N MET A 1 -24.75 3.01 -4.81
CA MET A 1 -25.71 2.02 -4.29
C MET A 1 -24.91 0.98 -3.52
N SER A 2 -25.31 0.58 -2.31
CA SER A 2 -24.59 -0.44 -1.52
C SER A 2 -24.50 -1.75 -2.30
N ASP A 3 -23.35 -2.45 -2.26
CA ASP A 3 -23.15 -3.74 -2.96
C ASP A 3 -24.23 -4.77 -2.57
N LYS A 4 -24.64 -4.74 -1.30
CA LYS A 4 -25.74 -5.57 -0.78
C LYS A 4 -27.08 -5.21 -1.42
N ALA A 5 -27.36 -3.92 -1.60
CA ALA A 5 -28.59 -3.46 -2.24
C ALA A 5 -28.60 -3.81 -3.74
N TYR A 6 -27.46 -3.66 -4.42
CA TYR A 6 -27.31 -4.06 -5.82
C TYR A 6 -27.49 -5.57 -6.01
N PHE A 7 -26.96 -6.39 -5.11
CA PHE A 7 -27.19 -7.83 -5.11
C PHE A 7 -28.65 -8.19 -4.89
N ILE A 8 -29.34 -7.62 -3.90
CA ILE A 8 -30.76 -7.90 -3.64
C ILE A 8 -31.63 -7.55 -4.85
N ILE A 9 -31.36 -6.42 -5.50
CA ILE A 9 -32.08 -6.00 -6.71
C ILE A 9 -31.81 -6.97 -7.87
N THR A 10 -30.56 -7.40 -8.04
CA THR A 10 -30.18 -8.38 -9.08
C THR A 10 -30.77 -9.77 -8.80
N LEU A 11 -30.92 -10.14 -7.53
CA LEU A 11 -31.51 -11.42 -7.12
C LEU A 11 -33.01 -11.46 -7.38
N LEU A 12 -33.76 -10.44 -6.91
CA LEU A 12 -35.23 -10.41 -6.97
C LEU A 12 -35.78 -9.96 -8.33
N PHE A 13 -35.09 -9.04 -9.00
CA PHE A 13 -35.52 -8.42 -10.26
C PHE A 13 -34.53 -8.62 -11.41
N GLY A 14 -33.56 -9.53 -11.28
CA GLY A 14 -32.58 -9.76 -12.36
C GLY A 14 -33.15 -10.54 -13.55
N TRP A 15 -34.18 -11.35 -13.35
CA TRP A 15 -34.89 -12.06 -14.43
C TRP A 15 -35.64 -11.11 -15.37
N CYS A 16 -36.06 -9.94 -14.89
CA CYS A 16 -36.65 -8.87 -15.71
C CYS A 16 -35.63 -7.81 -16.17
N GLY A 17 -34.35 -7.97 -15.82
CA GLY A 17 -33.26 -7.09 -16.27
C GLY A 17 -33.21 -5.72 -15.59
N ALA A 18 -33.92 -5.50 -14.48
CA ALA A 18 -33.98 -4.21 -13.77
C ALA A 18 -32.59 -3.66 -13.40
N HIS A 19 -31.64 -4.54 -13.05
CA HIS A 19 -30.26 -4.17 -12.73
C HIS A 19 -29.50 -3.57 -13.92
N LYS A 20 -29.83 -3.93 -15.16
CA LYS A 20 -29.20 -3.35 -16.37
C LYS A 20 -29.71 -1.95 -16.69
N PHE A 21 -30.97 -1.67 -16.37
CA PHE A 21 -31.55 -0.32 -16.47
C PHE A 21 -30.93 0.65 -15.47
N ILE A 22 -30.63 0.17 -14.25
CA ILE A 22 -29.89 0.95 -13.24
C ILE A 22 -28.47 1.30 -13.73
N GLN A 23 -27.85 0.41 -14.52
CA GLN A 23 -26.55 0.66 -15.15
C GLN A 23 -26.62 1.56 -16.40
N LYS A 24 -27.78 2.14 -16.72
CA LYS A 24 -28.02 2.95 -17.94
C LYS A 24 -27.74 2.20 -19.25
N LYS A 25 -27.72 0.86 -19.22
CA LYS A 25 -27.52 0.00 -20.40
C LYS A 25 -28.88 -0.43 -20.96
N TYR A 26 -29.63 0.53 -21.48
CA TYR A 26 -31.03 0.35 -21.91
C TYR A 26 -31.20 -0.76 -22.97
N GLY A 27 -30.27 -0.88 -23.92
CA GLY A 27 -30.31 -1.93 -24.94
C GLY A 27 -30.23 -3.35 -24.34
N MET A 28 -29.35 -3.56 -23.36
CA MET A 28 -29.22 -4.86 -22.68
C MET A 28 -30.37 -5.13 -21.72
N GLY A 29 -30.91 -4.08 -21.08
CA GLY A 29 -32.11 -4.20 -20.24
C GLY A 29 -33.34 -4.62 -21.04
N LEU A 30 -33.55 -4.00 -22.21
CA LEU A 30 -34.65 -4.37 -23.10
C LEU A 30 -34.48 -5.79 -23.66
N LEU A 31 -33.26 -6.18 -24.01
CA LEU A 31 -32.95 -7.55 -24.42
C LEU A 31 -33.33 -8.54 -23.31
N TYR A 32 -32.94 -8.30 -22.06
CA TYR A 32 -33.31 -9.13 -20.92
C TYR A 32 -34.83 -9.19 -20.70
N LEU A 33 -35.55 -8.08 -20.88
CA LEU A 33 -37.00 -8.04 -20.74
C LEU A 33 -37.72 -8.90 -21.79
N VAL A 34 -37.31 -8.79 -23.06
CA VAL A 34 -37.91 -9.53 -24.19
C VAL A 34 -37.55 -11.01 -24.15
N THR A 35 -36.42 -11.35 -23.52
CA THR A 35 -35.88 -12.72 -23.49
C THR A 35 -36.10 -13.43 -22.15
N PHE A 36 -36.75 -12.79 -21.17
CA PHE A 36 -36.85 -13.26 -19.78
C PHE A 36 -35.48 -13.61 -19.18
N GLY A 37 -34.51 -12.70 -19.31
CA GLY A 37 -33.12 -12.89 -18.86
C GLY A 37 -32.39 -13.98 -19.62
N LEU A 38 -32.75 -14.13 -20.90
CA LEU A 38 -32.46 -15.19 -21.89
C LEU A 38 -32.20 -16.58 -21.27
N PHE A 39 -33.31 -17.25 -20.93
CA PHE A 39 -33.43 -18.59 -20.35
C PHE A 39 -32.93 -18.75 -18.91
N GLY A 40 -32.86 -17.68 -18.12
CA GLY A 40 -32.50 -17.74 -16.70
C GLY A 40 -31.01 -17.98 -16.41
N LEU A 41 -30.22 -18.41 -17.40
CA LEU A 41 -28.77 -18.51 -17.31
C LEU A 41 -28.11 -17.13 -17.23
N GLY A 42 -28.61 -16.14 -17.97
CA GLY A 42 -28.11 -14.76 -17.91
C GLY A 42 -28.28 -14.14 -16.53
N TRP A 43 -29.41 -14.43 -15.87
CA TRP A 43 -29.67 -14.06 -14.48
C TRP A 43 -28.74 -14.78 -13.50
N ALA A 44 -28.54 -16.10 -13.64
CA ALA A 44 -27.67 -16.87 -12.75
C ALA A 44 -26.23 -16.33 -12.75
N VAL A 45 -25.65 -16.05 -13.93
CA VAL A 45 -24.29 -15.50 -14.02
C VAL A 45 -24.22 -14.07 -13.46
N ASP A 46 -25.26 -13.25 -13.67
CA ASP A 46 -25.32 -11.92 -13.06
C ASP A 46 -25.43 -11.99 -11.52
N CYS A 47 -26.16 -12.96 -10.98
CA CYS A 47 -26.21 -13.25 -9.54
C CYS A 47 -24.83 -13.67 -8.99
N PHE A 48 -24.10 -14.57 -9.66
CA PHE A 48 -22.74 -14.92 -9.25
C PHE A 48 -21.79 -13.71 -9.28
N ARG A 49 -21.86 -12.87 -10.31
CA ARG A 49 -21.04 -11.65 -10.40
C ARG A 49 -21.39 -10.62 -9.34
N ALA A 50 -22.66 -10.49 -8.97
CA ALA A 50 -23.10 -9.59 -7.91
C ALA A 50 -22.82 -10.17 -6.50
N LEU A 51 -22.75 -11.49 -6.37
CA LEU A 51 -22.45 -12.20 -5.14
C LEU A 51 -20.96 -12.12 -4.78
N LEU A 52 -20.05 -12.17 -5.76
CA LEU A 52 -18.60 -12.10 -5.54
C LEU A 52 -18.16 -10.86 -4.71
N PRO A 53 -18.58 -9.62 -5.02
CA PRO A 53 -18.30 -8.44 -4.18
C PRO A 53 -18.91 -8.49 -2.78
N VAL A 54 -20.11 -9.09 -2.64
CA VAL A 54 -20.82 -9.20 -1.35
C VAL A 54 -20.19 -10.24 -0.43
N LEU A 55 -19.74 -11.37 -0.99
CA LEU A 55 -18.97 -12.40 -0.30
C LEU A 55 -17.55 -11.95 0.00
N ARG A 56 -17.01 -11.02 -0.80
CA ARG A 56 -15.78 -10.29 -0.48
C ARG A 56 -16.07 -9.24 0.59
N ASN A 57 -16.57 -9.72 1.72
CA ASN A 57 -16.66 -9.01 2.97
C ASN A 57 -15.24 -8.61 3.37
N LYS A 58 -14.92 -7.32 3.30
CA LYS A 58 -13.70 -6.75 3.87
C LYS A 58 -13.69 -7.02 5.38
N LYS A 59 -13.13 -8.14 5.81
CA LYS A 59 -12.02 -8.01 6.77
C LYS A 59 -10.84 -7.55 5.94
N GLY A 60 -10.20 -6.47 6.34
CA GLY A 60 -9.08 -5.88 5.64
C GLY A 60 -7.92 -6.86 5.51
N ALA A 61 -7.95 -7.69 4.48
CA ALA A 61 -6.73 -8.26 3.94
C ALA A 61 -6.15 -7.17 3.03
N PRO A 62 -5.03 -6.52 3.40
CA PRO A 62 -4.21 -5.92 2.36
C PRO A 62 -3.91 -7.02 1.36
N ALA A 63 -4.18 -6.74 0.08
CA ALA A 63 -3.64 -7.57 -0.98
C ALA A 63 -2.13 -7.65 -0.72
N ALA A 64 -1.63 -8.86 -0.42
CA ALA A 64 -0.23 -9.16 -0.15
C ALA A 64 0.69 -8.96 -1.38
N GLY A 65 0.29 -8.10 -2.32
CA GLY A 65 1.06 -7.63 -3.46
C GLY A 65 0.95 -6.12 -3.69
N ALA A 66 -0.07 -5.41 -3.19
CA ALA A 66 -0.25 -3.98 -3.49
C ALA A 66 0.66 -3.05 -2.67
N GLN A 67 1.22 -3.52 -1.55
CA GLN A 67 2.15 -2.70 -0.76
C GLN A 67 3.59 -2.77 -1.29
N HIS A 68 3.94 -3.83 -2.02
CA HIS A 68 5.29 -4.04 -2.57
C HIS A 68 5.58 -3.03 -3.70
N ASP A 69 4.59 -2.76 -4.55
CA ASP A 69 4.70 -1.85 -5.69
C ASP A 69 4.88 -0.39 -5.22
N ASN A 70 4.09 0.03 -4.22
CA ASN A 70 4.15 1.39 -3.67
C ASN A 70 5.50 1.74 -3.04
N ILE A 71 6.18 0.77 -2.40
CA ILE A 71 7.48 1.03 -1.74
C ILE A 71 8.57 1.24 -2.80
N VAL A 72 8.61 0.41 -3.84
CA VAL A 72 9.57 0.53 -4.94
C VAL A 72 9.36 1.86 -5.66
N ASP A 73 8.12 2.18 -6.03
CA ASP A 73 7.80 3.43 -6.72
C ASP A 73 8.23 4.65 -5.91
N GLN A 74 7.94 4.69 -4.61
CA GLN A 74 8.33 5.81 -3.76
C GLN A 74 9.84 5.90 -3.52
N LEU A 75 10.53 4.77 -3.41
CA LEU A 75 12.00 4.76 -3.31
C LEU A 75 12.64 5.26 -4.61
N CYS A 76 12.12 4.86 -5.77
CA CYS A 76 12.59 5.30 -7.09
C CYS A 76 12.37 6.80 -7.36
N LEU A 77 11.52 7.49 -6.58
CA LEU A 77 11.42 8.95 -6.62
C LEU A 77 12.62 9.64 -5.95
N SER A 78 13.30 8.94 -5.04
CA SER A 78 14.40 9.50 -4.22
C SER A 78 15.77 8.90 -4.54
N LEU A 79 15.80 7.75 -5.22
CA LEU A 79 17.00 6.97 -5.52
C LEU A 79 16.91 6.38 -6.93
N ASP A 80 18.08 6.05 -7.49
CA ASP A 80 18.18 5.44 -8.81
C ASP A 80 17.46 4.07 -8.84
N PRO A 81 16.62 3.78 -9.86
CA PRO A 81 15.85 2.54 -9.91
C PRO A 81 16.71 1.27 -9.90
N GLU A 82 17.87 1.30 -10.56
CA GLU A 82 18.81 0.17 -10.59
C GLU A 82 19.38 -0.12 -9.19
N PHE A 83 19.69 0.93 -8.43
CA PHE A 83 20.16 0.82 -7.05
C PHE A 83 19.08 0.20 -6.17
N VAL A 84 17.84 0.70 -6.25
CA VAL A 84 16.71 0.18 -5.46
C VAL A 84 16.43 -1.28 -5.80
N ALA A 85 16.42 -1.64 -7.09
CA ALA A 85 16.19 -3.00 -7.56
C ALA A 85 17.27 -3.98 -7.06
N PHE A 86 18.51 -3.52 -6.91
CA PHE A 86 19.61 -4.32 -6.38
C PHE A 86 19.54 -4.46 -4.85
N VAL A 87 19.35 -3.34 -4.14
CA VAL A 87 19.50 -3.26 -2.69
C VAL A 87 18.27 -3.77 -1.92
N LEU A 88 17.07 -3.42 -2.37
CA LEU A 88 15.83 -3.71 -1.64
C LEU A 88 15.59 -5.22 -1.40
N PRO A 89 15.82 -6.14 -2.38
CA PRO A 89 15.65 -7.56 -2.14
C PRO A 89 16.58 -8.12 -1.05
N MET A 90 17.82 -7.62 -0.97
CA MET A 90 18.77 -8.05 0.05
C MET A 90 18.36 -7.58 1.45
N ILE A 91 17.87 -6.35 1.56
CA ILE A 91 17.33 -5.81 2.81
C ILE A 91 16.10 -6.63 3.25
N LYS A 92 15.20 -6.96 2.31
CA LYS A 92 14.04 -7.81 2.58
C LYS A 92 14.43 -9.21 3.04
N ALA A 93 15.52 -9.74 2.52
CA ALA A 93 16.10 -11.01 2.95
C ALA A 93 16.85 -10.92 4.29
N GLY A 94 16.95 -9.73 4.91
CA GLY A 94 17.59 -9.54 6.20
C GLY A 94 19.12 -9.57 6.16
N LEU A 95 19.72 -9.27 5.01
CA LEU A 95 21.19 -9.12 4.94
C LEU A 95 21.62 -7.89 5.74
N SER A 96 22.74 -8.00 6.45
CA SER A 96 23.33 -6.87 7.16
C SER A 96 23.87 -5.82 6.20
N TRP A 97 23.91 -4.56 6.65
CA TRP A 97 24.40 -3.43 5.87
C TRP A 97 25.77 -3.70 5.20
N ASN A 98 26.73 -4.24 5.94
CA ASN A 98 28.06 -4.58 5.40
C ASN A 98 28.01 -5.57 4.24
N ARG A 99 27.09 -6.55 4.28
CA ARG A 99 26.94 -7.54 3.20
C ARG A 99 26.32 -6.93 1.95
N VAL A 100 25.32 -6.08 2.13
CA VAL A 100 24.68 -5.33 1.04
C VAL A 100 25.70 -4.42 0.36
N GLU A 101 26.48 -3.68 1.15
CA GLU A 101 27.52 -2.79 0.65
C GLU A 101 28.60 -3.57 -0.12
N GLN A 102 29.10 -4.66 0.45
CA GLN A 102 30.09 -5.51 -0.20
C GLN A 102 29.58 -6.06 -1.54
N ALA A 103 28.33 -6.55 -1.57
CA ALA A 103 27.71 -7.07 -2.79
C ALA A 103 27.55 -5.99 -3.87
N PHE A 104 27.21 -4.76 -3.47
CA PHE A 104 27.10 -3.63 -4.40
C PHE A 104 28.46 -3.29 -5.00
N ARG A 105 29.49 -3.14 -4.16
CA ARG A 105 30.85 -2.81 -4.61
C ARG A 105 31.45 -3.90 -5.50
N SER A 106 31.17 -5.18 -5.24
CA SER A 106 31.65 -6.27 -6.09
C SER A 106 30.92 -6.36 -7.43
N SER A 107 29.64 -6.01 -7.47
CA SER A 107 28.83 -6.05 -8.70
C SER A 107 29.05 -4.81 -9.58
N PHE A 108 29.40 -3.68 -8.97
CA PHE A 108 29.59 -2.39 -9.65
C PHE A 108 30.92 -1.72 -9.24
N PRO A 109 32.08 -2.31 -9.58
CA PRO A 109 33.39 -1.82 -9.16
C PRO A 109 33.72 -0.42 -9.69
N ASP A 110 33.21 -0.07 -10.88
CA ASP A 110 33.43 1.23 -11.52
C ASP A 110 32.39 2.29 -11.12
N SER A 111 31.41 1.93 -10.28
CA SER A 111 30.38 2.87 -9.86
C SER A 111 30.92 3.87 -8.83
N ALA A 112 30.90 5.17 -9.17
CA ALA A 112 31.18 6.26 -8.26
C ALA A 112 29.95 6.57 -7.37
N CYS A 113 29.41 5.56 -6.69
CA CYS A 113 28.25 5.74 -5.82
C CYS A 113 28.66 6.49 -4.55
N GLU A 114 28.52 7.82 -4.58
CA GLU A 114 28.68 8.66 -3.39
C GLU A 114 27.61 8.34 -2.35
N ASP A 115 28.01 8.39 -1.08
CA ASP A 115 27.14 8.16 0.08
C ASP A 115 26.39 6.81 0.04
N LEU A 116 26.99 5.77 -0.55
CA LEU A 116 26.45 4.41 -0.64
C LEU A 116 25.88 3.92 0.70
N ALA A 117 26.62 4.15 1.79
CA ALA A 117 26.20 3.88 3.16
C ALA A 117 24.84 4.49 3.51
N LEU A 118 24.69 5.80 3.28
CA LEU A 118 23.48 6.55 3.61
C LEU A 118 22.31 6.16 2.69
N ARG A 119 22.59 5.84 1.43
CA ARG A 119 21.58 5.34 0.48
C ARG A 119 21.03 3.98 0.90
N ILE A 120 21.91 3.05 1.28
CA ILE A 120 21.49 1.74 1.81
C ILE A 120 20.68 1.93 3.09
N GLN A 121 21.17 2.74 4.03
CA GLN A 121 20.46 3.04 5.28
C GLN A 121 19.09 3.67 5.04
N TYR A 122 18.95 4.52 4.02
CA TYR A 122 17.67 5.11 3.66
C TYR A 122 16.68 4.07 3.15
N VAL A 123 17.10 3.16 2.27
CA VAL A 123 16.25 2.05 1.80
C VAL A 123 15.84 1.16 2.98
N GLU A 124 16.76 0.86 3.90
CA GLU A 124 16.49 0.07 5.09
C GLU A 124 15.48 0.75 6.02
N SER A 125 15.71 2.02 6.33
CA SER A 125 14.82 2.81 7.18
C SER A 125 13.43 2.95 6.57
N TYR A 126 13.37 3.17 5.25
CA TYR A 126 12.12 3.25 4.51
C TYR A 126 11.34 1.93 4.62
N TYR A 127 12.01 0.81 4.33
CA TYR A 127 11.40 -0.51 4.41
C TYR A 127 10.93 -0.82 5.83
N SER A 128 11.79 -0.64 6.83
CA SER A 128 11.48 -0.93 8.23
C SER A 128 10.28 -0.12 8.74
N ASN A 129 10.28 1.20 8.54
CA ASN A 129 9.16 2.05 8.98
C ASN A 129 7.87 1.75 8.19
N SER A 130 7.98 1.41 6.90
CA SER A 130 6.80 1.00 6.12
C SER A 130 6.18 -0.30 6.65
N THR A 131 7.01 -1.26 7.10
CA THR A 131 6.55 -2.50 7.73
C THR A 131 5.97 -2.26 9.11
N GLU A 132 6.61 -1.40 9.93
CA GLU A 132 6.12 -1.07 11.26
C GLU A 132 4.74 -0.40 11.21
N ILE A 133 4.55 0.59 10.34
CA ILE A 133 3.25 1.23 10.14
C ILE A 133 2.19 0.24 9.67
N ALA A 134 2.56 -0.71 8.79
CA ALA A 134 1.64 -1.76 8.36
C ALA A 134 1.21 -2.64 9.54
N SER A 135 2.16 -3.08 10.37
CA SER A 135 1.89 -3.85 11.58
C SER A 135 1.04 -3.08 12.59
N LEU A 136 1.32 -1.79 12.82
CA LEU A 136 0.51 -0.93 13.70
C LEU A 136 -0.94 -0.84 13.22
N LYS A 137 -1.15 -0.75 11.90
CA LYS A 137 -2.48 -0.71 11.30
C LYS A 137 -3.22 -2.04 11.46
N GLU A 138 -2.53 -3.16 11.36
CA GLU A 138 -3.08 -4.51 11.57
C GLU A 138 -3.46 -4.75 13.04
N CYS A 139 -2.64 -4.25 13.97
CA CYS A 139 -2.91 -4.29 15.41
C CYS A 139 -4.02 -3.33 15.86
N GLY A 140 -4.51 -2.45 14.96
CA GLY A 140 -5.56 -1.48 15.29
C GLY A 140 -5.08 -0.30 16.11
N ALA A 141 -3.78 0.01 16.09
CA ALA A 141 -3.22 1.16 16.80
C ALA A 141 -3.83 2.47 16.29
N SER A 142 -4.16 3.37 17.22
CA SER A 142 -4.82 4.64 16.92
C SER A 142 -3.83 5.65 16.33
N LYS A 143 -2.68 5.80 16.99
CA LYS A 143 -1.68 6.83 16.73
C LYS A 143 -0.27 6.28 16.89
N TYR A 144 0.69 7.02 16.34
CA TYR A 144 2.11 6.81 16.56
C TYR A 144 2.77 8.17 16.80
N ARG A 145 3.84 8.14 17.59
CA ARG A 145 4.68 9.30 17.90
C ARG A 145 6.03 9.15 17.23
N ILE A 146 6.55 10.27 16.73
CA ILE A 146 7.89 10.31 16.15
C ILE A 146 8.90 10.56 17.26
N ILE A 147 9.88 9.68 17.37
CA ILE A 147 11.06 9.84 18.20
C ILE A 147 12.23 10.25 17.32
N SER A 148 12.81 11.41 17.63
CA SER A 148 14.05 11.87 17.03
C SER A 148 15.19 11.69 18.04
N MET A 149 16.41 11.47 17.55
CA MET A 149 17.60 11.37 18.42
C MET A 149 17.72 12.60 19.34
N PRO A 150 18.19 12.42 20.59
CA PRO A 150 18.22 13.48 21.60
C PRO A 150 19.26 14.59 21.33
N ASP A 151 20.16 14.39 20.36
CA ASP A 151 21.32 15.26 20.12
C ASP A 151 20.94 16.69 19.69
N GLN A 152 21.80 17.66 20.03
CA GLN A 152 21.62 19.09 19.71
C GLN A 152 21.78 19.43 18.21
N GLU A 153 22.13 18.45 17.37
CA GLU A 153 22.37 18.59 15.92
C GLU A 153 21.26 18.00 15.05
N LEU A 154 20.02 18.01 15.52
CA LEU A 154 18.89 17.65 14.66
C LEU A 154 18.79 18.62 13.48
N CYS A 155 18.67 18.07 12.27
CA CYS A 155 18.40 18.88 11.09
C CYS A 155 17.03 19.58 11.22
N ASP A 156 16.85 20.67 10.47
CA ASP A 156 15.63 21.49 10.57
C ASP A 156 14.36 20.73 10.20
N ILE A 157 14.48 19.70 9.33
CA ILE A 157 13.37 18.82 8.96
C ILE A 157 12.97 17.97 10.17
N CYS A 158 13.90 17.24 10.78
CA CYS A 158 13.62 16.37 11.92
C CYS A 158 13.13 17.15 13.14
N LYS A 159 13.66 18.36 13.38
CA LYS A 159 13.20 19.26 14.46
C LYS A 159 11.71 19.56 14.36
N ARG A 160 11.17 19.73 13.16
CA ARG A 160 9.73 20.02 12.96
C ARG A 160 8.85 18.87 13.41
N PHE A 161 9.31 17.64 13.31
CA PHE A 161 8.53 16.43 13.61
C PHE A 161 8.80 15.82 14.98
N LYS A 162 9.84 16.26 15.69
CA LYS A 162 10.23 15.74 17.00
C LYS A 162 9.05 15.76 17.98
N GLY A 163 8.68 14.57 18.47
CA GLY A 163 7.61 14.39 19.46
C GLY A 163 6.19 14.62 18.93
N ARG A 164 6.02 14.83 17.62
CA ARG A 164 4.68 14.92 17.02
C ARG A 164 4.02 13.56 16.91
N THR A 165 2.71 13.57 17.05
CA THR A 165 1.85 12.40 16.99
C THR A 165 0.94 12.47 15.76
N PHE A 166 0.78 11.36 15.07
CA PHE A 166 -0.06 11.25 13.89
C PHE A 166 -0.97 10.02 13.96
N PRO A 167 -2.18 10.07 13.37
CA PRO A 167 -3.00 8.89 13.19
C PRO A 167 -2.31 7.85 12.31
N VAL A 168 -2.31 6.58 12.71
CA VAL A 168 -1.75 5.46 11.91
C VAL A 168 -2.41 5.40 10.53
N SER A 169 -3.70 5.69 10.45
CA SER A 169 -4.45 5.73 9.18
C SER A 169 -3.95 6.79 8.18
N SER A 170 -3.25 7.82 8.66
CA SER A 170 -2.72 8.92 7.86
C SER A 170 -1.22 8.79 7.57
N ALA A 171 -0.58 7.70 8.00
CA ALA A 171 0.87 7.52 7.89
C ALA A 171 1.34 7.49 6.42
N ARG A 172 2.31 8.34 6.13
CA ARG A 172 2.96 8.50 4.82
C ARG A 172 4.45 8.74 5.04
N ILE A 173 5.25 7.75 4.64
CA ILE A 173 6.71 7.82 4.71
C ILE A 173 7.21 9.04 3.93
N GLY A 174 8.17 9.77 4.49
CA GLY A 174 8.73 11.00 3.94
C GLY A 174 7.91 12.27 4.20
N TYR A 175 6.66 12.16 4.67
CA TYR A 175 5.79 13.32 4.90
C TYR A 175 5.44 13.52 6.38
N ASN A 176 4.83 12.51 7.01
CA ASN A 176 4.52 12.51 8.44
C ASN A 176 5.02 11.25 9.16
N CYS A 177 5.73 10.38 8.44
CA CYS A 177 6.40 9.22 8.98
C CYS A 177 7.84 9.19 8.46
N PRO A 178 8.87 8.91 9.29
CA PRO A 178 10.25 8.81 8.83
C PRO A 178 10.46 7.62 7.87
N PRO A 179 11.57 7.57 7.11
CA PRO A 179 12.62 8.59 7.01
C PRO A 179 12.19 9.81 6.18
N PHE A 180 12.61 11.02 6.62
CA PHE A 180 12.28 12.29 5.94
C PHE A 180 13.32 12.74 4.92
N HIS A 181 14.55 12.26 5.05
CA HIS A 181 15.69 12.63 4.22
C HIS A 181 16.74 11.51 4.26
N LEU A 182 17.73 11.58 3.37
CA LEU A 182 18.89 10.68 3.38
C LEU A 182 19.62 10.80 4.73
N GLY A 183 19.90 9.68 5.40
CA GLY A 183 20.49 9.67 6.74
C GLY A 183 19.54 10.07 7.89
N CYS A 184 18.22 10.04 7.67
CA CYS A 184 17.25 10.28 8.74
C CYS A 184 17.30 9.18 9.80
N ARG A 185 17.57 9.57 11.05
CA ARG A 185 17.65 8.67 12.22
C ARG A 185 16.41 8.74 13.12
N CYS A 186 15.29 9.25 12.58
CA CYS A 186 14.02 9.28 13.31
C CYS A 186 13.34 7.93 13.22
N THR A 187 12.67 7.54 14.31
CA THR A 187 11.89 6.32 14.39
C THR A 187 10.47 6.63 14.87
N THR A 188 9.58 5.65 14.78
CA THR A 188 8.22 5.72 15.28
C THR A 188 8.04 4.84 16.50
N VAL A 189 7.14 5.23 17.38
CA VAL A 189 6.65 4.38 18.47
C VAL A 189 5.14 4.46 18.53
N ILE A 190 4.50 3.38 18.97
CA ILE A 190 3.06 3.39 19.23
C ILE A 190 2.72 4.37 20.34
N GLU A 191 1.60 5.08 20.19
CA GLU A 191 1.03 5.95 21.20
C GLU A 191 -0.48 5.68 21.27
N GLU A 192 -0.97 5.26 22.43
CA GLU A 192 -2.37 4.85 22.64
C GLU A 192 -3.32 6.04 22.79
#